data_AF-A0A453TB56-F1
#
_entry.id   AF-A0A453TB56-F1
#
_cell.length_a   1.000
_cell.length_b   1.000
_cell.length_c   1.000
_cell.angle_alpha   90.00
_cell.angle_beta   90.00
_cell.angle_gamma   90.00
#
_symmetry.space_group_name_H-M   'P 1'
#
loop_
_entity.id
_entity.type
_entity.pdbx_description
1 polymer ?
#
loop_
_entity_poly.entity_id
_entity_poly.type
_entity_poly.pdbx_seq_one_letter_code
_entity_poly.pdbx_strand_id
1 'polypeptide(L)'
;DHRFNEVSSELLQNFSCLDPRDSFSRFNISKLARLTEIYHEDFSSYDREHIQDHLELFIIHMRRIEDFRDCHDIASLAKKMVELERHIMFPTV
;
A
#
# COMPACT_ATOMS: atom_id res chain seq x y z
N ASP A 1 19.22 -16.70 18.13
CA ASP A 1 17.94 -16.63 17.40
C ASP A 1 17.50 -15.17 17.38
N HIS A 2 17.85 -14.46 16.29
CA HIS A 2 17.51 -13.05 16.04
C HIS A 2 17.16 -12.91 14.55
N ARG A 3 16.33 -13.82 14.04
CA ARG A 3 16.08 -13.95 12.59
C ARG A 3 15.34 -12.76 11.98
N PHE A 4 14.75 -11.88 12.79
CA PHE A 4 14.13 -10.63 12.36
C PHE A 4 14.75 -9.47 13.12
N ASN A 5 15.41 -8.57 12.40
CA ASN A 5 15.84 -7.29 12.94
C ASN A 5 14.64 -6.31 13.00
N GLU A 6 14.82 -5.18 13.69
CA GLU A 6 13.80 -4.16 13.87
C GLU A 6 13.19 -3.67 12.54
N VAL A 7 14.04 -3.49 11.52
CA VAL A 7 13.63 -3.09 10.16
C VAL A 7 12.69 -4.12 9.54
N SER A 8 12.97 -5.41 9.70
CA SER A 8 12.12 -6.48 9.14
C SER A 8 10.76 -6.55 9.85
N SER A 9 10.71 -6.30 11.16
CA SER A 9 9.44 -6.20 11.90
C SER A 9 8.64 -4.98 11.47
N GLU A 10 9.29 -3.84 11.29
CA GLU A 10 8.67 -2.61 10.81
C GLU A 10 8.08 -2.80 9.40
N LEU A 11 8.81 -3.41 8.48
CA LEU A 11 8.33 -3.71 7.13
C LEU A 11 7.05 -4.53 7.15
N LEU A 12 7.02 -5.62 7.92
CA LEU A 12 5.82 -6.46 8.04
C LEU A 12 4.62 -5.69 8.60
N GLN A 13 4.86 -4.81 9.57
CA GLN A 13 3.80 -3.95 10.12
C GLN A 13 3.29 -2.94 9.10
N ASN A 14 4.18 -2.34 8.30
CA ASN A 14 3.81 -1.39 7.27
C ASN A 14 3.01 -2.08 6.15
N PHE A 15 3.43 -3.24 5.66
CA PHE A 15 2.67 -4.01 4.66
C PHE A 15 1.30 -4.48 5.17
N SER A 16 1.16 -4.74 6.47
CA SER A 16 -0.14 -5.11 7.06
C SER A 16 -1.19 -3.99 6.96
N CYS A 17 -0.80 -2.76 6.62
CA CYS A 17 -1.71 -1.65 6.38
C CYS A 17 -2.39 -1.70 5.01
N LEU A 18 -1.91 -2.49 4.05
CA LEU A 18 -2.56 -2.70 2.75
C LEU A 18 -3.67 -3.77 2.76
N ASP A 19 -4.00 -4.28 3.94
CA ASP A 19 -5.03 -5.30 4.12
C ASP A 19 -6.39 -4.80 3.60
N PRO A 20 -6.96 -5.40 2.54
CA PRO A 20 -8.21 -4.93 1.94
C PRO A 20 -9.44 -5.23 2.81
N ARG A 21 -9.31 -6.12 3.81
CA ARG A 21 -10.43 -6.52 4.68
C ARG A 21 -11.00 -5.33 5.44
N ASP A 22 -12.30 -5.43 5.73
CA ASP A 22 -13.07 -4.40 6.43
C ASP A 22 -12.92 -3.00 5.81
N SER A 23 -12.90 -2.93 4.47
CA SER A 23 -12.74 -1.68 3.72
C SER A 23 -11.42 -0.97 4.05
N PHE A 24 -10.34 -1.73 4.08
CA PHE A 24 -9.00 -1.25 4.42
C PHE A 24 -8.97 -0.56 5.79
N SER A 25 -9.58 -1.16 6.81
CA SER A 25 -9.67 -0.58 8.17
C SER A 25 -8.31 -0.33 8.81
N ARG A 26 -7.29 -1.10 8.40
CA ARG A 26 -5.91 -1.03 8.91
C ARG A 26 -5.01 -0.08 8.11
N PHE A 27 -5.54 0.59 7.08
CA PHE A 27 -4.77 1.49 6.23
C PHE A 27 -4.19 2.65 7.03
N ASN A 28 -2.90 2.89 6.84
CA ASN A 28 -2.17 3.92 7.55
C ASN A 28 -1.15 4.57 6.60
N ILE A 29 -1.45 5.80 6.20
CA ILE A 29 -0.63 6.56 5.24
C ILE A 29 0.79 6.72 5.76
N SER A 30 0.98 7.12 7.02
CA SER A 30 2.32 7.38 7.58
C SER A 30 3.20 6.13 7.61
N LYS A 31 2.62 4.97 7.94
CA LYS A 31 3.34 3.69 7.93
C LYS A 31 3.74 3.25 6.52
N LEU A 32 2.84 3.43 5.57
CA LEU A 32 3.11 3.08 4.16
C LEU A 32 4.09 4.06 3.52
N ALA A 33 3.99 5.36 3.80
CA ALA A 33 4.95 6.35 3.36
C ALA A 33 6.36 6.06 3.88
N ARG A 34 6.51 5.48 5.08
CA ARG A 34 7.83 5.07 5.59
C ARG A 34 8.51 3.99 4.73
N LEU A 35 7.77 3.23 3.93
CA LEU A 35 8.36 2.25 3.00
C LEU A 35 9.24 2.93 1.96
N THR A 36 8.89 4.15 1.51
CA THR A 36 9.69 4.85 0.50
C THR A 36 11.01 5.35 1.06
N GLU A 37 11.11 5.56 2.37
CA GLU A 37 12.38 5.87 3.04
C GLU A 37 13.25 4.62 3.25
N ILE A 38 12.62 3.48 3.56
CA ILE A 38 13.33 2.20 3.71
C ILE A 38 13.88 1.74 2.35
N TYR A 39 13.07 1.88 1.30
CA TYR A 39 13.40 1.52 -0.09
C TYR A 39 13.75 2.75 -0.94
N HIS A 40 14.47 3.73 -0.37
CA HIS A 40 14.75 5.01 -1.03
C HIS A 40 15.45 4.92 -2.40
N GLU A 41 16.10 3.80 -2.72
CA GLU A 41 16.70 3.54 -4.04
C GLU A 41 15.65 3.20 -5.12
N ASP A 42 14.50 2.65 -4.72
CA ASP A 42 13.40 2.25 -5.60
C ASP A 42 12.41 3.40 -5.86
N PHE A 43 12.51 4.50 -5.11
CA PHE A 43 11.61 5.66 -5.23
C PHE A 43 12.37 6.93 -5.59
N SER A 44 11.86 7.67 -6.58
CA SER A 44 12.41 8.98 -6.90
C SER A 44 12.19 9.98 -5.77
N SER A 45 12.89 11.13 -5.81
CA SER A 45 12.63 12.21 -4.85
C SER A 45 11.19 12.73 -4.94
N TYR A 46 10.66 12.78 -6.17
CA TYR A 46 9.27 13.18 -6.43
C TYR A 46 8.28 12.19 -5.80
N ASP A 47 8.51 10.89 -5.99
CA ASP A 47 7.62 9.87 -5.41
C ASP A 47 7.61 9.94 -3.89
N ARG A 48 8.78 10.13 -3.26
CA ARG A 48 8.88 10.28 -1.80
C ARG A 48 8.18 11.53 -1.27
N GLU A 49 8.28 12.64 -1.98
CA GLU A 49 7.62 13.89 -1.62
C GLU A 49 6.09 13.78 -1.71
N HIS A 50 5.57 13.06 -2.72
CA HIS A 50 4.15 12.98 -3.02
C HIS A 50 3.46 11.66 -2.61
N ILE A 51 4.17 10.72 -1.99
CA ILE A 51 3.61 9.40 -1.66
C ILE A 51 2.39 9.49 -0.77
N GLN A 52 2.35 10.45 0.17
CA GLN A 52 1.21 10.62 1.07
C GLN A 52 -0.06 11.00 0.31
N ASP A 53 0.06 11.94 -0.63
CA ASP A 53 -1.05 12.37 -1.49
C ASP A 53 -1.53 11.21 -2.37
N HIS A 54 -0.61 10.45 -2.96
CA HIS A 54 -0.93 9.28 -3.77
C HIS A 54 -1.64 8.19 -2.96
N LEU A 55 -1.19 7.92 -1.73
CA LEU A 55 -1.82 6.95 -0.82
C LEU A 55 -3.21 7.41 -0.36
N GLU A 56 -3.41 8.71 -0.16
CA GLU A 56 -4.72 9.28 0.20
C GLU A 56 -5.72 9.13 -0.96
N LEU A 57 -5.30 9.47 -2.19
CA LEU A 57 -6.12 9.28 -3.38
C LEU A 57 -6.43 7.80 -3.63
N PHE A 58 -5.42 6.95 -3.47
CA PHE A 58 -5.58 5.50 -3.58
C PHE A 58 -6.67 5.00 -2.64
N ILE A 59 -6.60 5.30 -1.35
CA ILE A 59 -7.55 4.75 -0.37
C ILE A 59 -8.97 5.28 -0.56
N ILE A 60 -9.13 6.57 -0.90
CA ILE A 60 -10.44 7.15 -1.22
C ILE A 60 -11.06 6.41 -2.41
N HIS A 61 -10.26 6.13 -3.43
CA HIS A 61 -10.72 5.47 -4.64
C HIS A 61 -11.06 3.99 -4.38
N MET A 62 -10.18 3.26 -3.70
CA MET A 62 -10.37 1.83 -3.41
C MET A 62 -11.62 1.58 -2.57
N ARG A 63 -11.88 2.41 -1.54
CA ARG A 63 -13.05 2.26 -0.67
C ARG A 63 -14.40 2.53 -1.37
N ARG A 64 -14.39 3.26 -2.49
CA ARG A 64 -15.60 3.61 -3.26
C ARG A 64 -16.02 2.54 -4.25
N ILE A 65 -15.09 1.72 -4.70
CA ILE A 65 -15.36 0.72 -5.72
C ILE A 65 -15.71 -0.60 -5.04
N GLU A 66 -16.91 -1.11 -5.32
CA GLU A 66 -17.40 -2.35 -4.69
C GLU A 66 -16.55 -3.57 -5.02
N ASP A 67 -15.94 -3.61 -6.21
CA ASP A 67 -15.02 -4.66 -6.66
C ASP A 67 -13.85 -4.94 -5.69
N PHE A 68 -13.41 -3.95 -4.91
CA PHE A 68 -12.33 -4.14 -3.93
C PHE A 68 -12.81 -4.67 -2.57
N ARG A 69 -14.13 -4.70 -2.32
CA ARG A 69 -14.69 -5.23 -1.06
C ARG A 69 -14.56 -6.74 -0.95
N ASP A 70 -14.54 -7.43 -2.08
CA ASP A 70 -14.38 -8.89 -2.15
C ASP A 70 -12.90 -9.33 -2.08
N CYS A 71 -11.97 -8.38 -1.98
CA CYS A 71 -10.56 -8.69 -1.76
C CYS A 71 -10.34 -9.03 -0.27
N HIS A 72 -9.75 -10.20 0.00
CA HIS A 72 -9.51 -10.69 1.36
C HIS A 72 -8.02 -10.80 1.71
N ASP A 73 -7.15 -10.61 0.71
CA ASP A 73 -5.71 -10.65 0.85
C ASP A 73 -5.03 -9.77 -0.20
N ILE A 74 -3.71 -9.59 -0.07
CA ILE A 74 -2.93 -8.77 -1.00
C ILE A 74 -2.89 -9.36 -2.41
N ALA A 75 -3.03 -10.68 -2.56
CA ALA A 75 -2.99 -11.35 -3.86
C ALA A 75 -4.25 -11.07 -4.67
N SER A 76 -5.43 -11.17 -4.05
CA SER A 76 -6.72 -10.79 -4.63
C SER A 76 -6.77 -9.29 -4.95
N LEU A 77 -6.25 -8.44 -4.05
CA LEU A 77 -6.11 -7.01 -4.30
C LEU A 77 -5.25 -6.73 -5.54
N ALA A 78 -4.04 -7.30 -5.61
CA ALA A 78 -3.11 -7.10 -6.73
C ALA A 78 -3.72 -7.57 -8.05
N LYS A 79 -4.40 -8.72 -8.05
CA LYS A 79 -5.11 -9.22 -9.24
C LYS A 79 -6.18 -8.22 -9.69
N LYS A 80 -6.99 -7.71 -8.76
CA LYS A 80 -8.06 -6.74 -9.05
C LYS A 80 -7.52 -5.40 -9.55
N MET A 81 -6.38 -4.95 -9.03
CA MET A 81 -5.66 -3.75 -9.49
C MET A 81 -5.22 -3.85 -10.95
N VAL A 82 -4.86 -5.05 -11.42
CA VAL A 82 -4.51 -5.30 -12.83
C VAL A 82 -5.78 -5.38 -13.69
N GLU A 83 -6.77 -6.16 -13.27
CA GLU A 83 -8.04 -6.34 -13.99
C GLU A 83 -8.77 -5.01 -14.26
N LEU A 84 -8.72 -4.09 -13.30
CA LEU A 84 -9.36 -2.77 -13.39
C LEU A 84 -8.40 -1.66 -13.83
N GLU A 85 -7.20 -2.01 -14.29
CA GLU A 85 -6.16 -1.05 -14.75
C GLU A 85 -5.78 0.02 -13.71
N ARG A 86 -6.05 -0.24 -12.42
CA ARG A 86 -5.75 0.71 -11.33
C ARG A 86 -4.25 0.90 -11.11
N HIS A 87 -3.45 -0.10 -11.44
CA HIS A 87 -1.98 0.01 -11.44
C HIS A 87 -1.45 1.10 -12.39
N ILE A 88 -2.24 1.50 -13.41
CA ILE A 88 -1.88 2.61 -14.31
C ILE A 88 -2.22 3.96 -13.66
N MET A 89 -3.33 4.03 -12.91
CA MET A 89 -3.74 5.24 -12.20
C MET A 89 -2.92 5.51 -10.95
N PHE A 90 -2.44 4.46 -10.29
CA PHE A 90 -1.62 4.53 -9.08
C PHE A 90 -0.28 3.82 -9.31
N PRO A 91 0.61 4.38 -10.14
CA PRO A 91 1.87 3.72 -10.49
C PRO A 91 2.86 3.61 -9.33
N THR A 92 2.68 4.41 -8.28
CA THR A 92 3.55 4.46 -7.09
C THR A 92 2.98 3.75 -5.87
N VAL A 93 1.80 3.09 -5.98
CA VAL A 93 1.11 2.39 -4.88
C VAL A 93 0.77 0.96 -5.30
#